data_AF-K9RJJ5-F1
#
_entry.id   AF-K9RJJ5-F1
#
_cell.length_a   1.000
_cell.length_b   1.000
_cell.length_c   1.000
_cell.angle_alpha   90.00
_cell.angle_beta   90.00
_cell.angle_gamma   90.00
#
_symmetry.space_group_name_H-M   'P 1'
#
loop_
_entity.id
_entity.type
_entity.pdbx_description
1 polymer ?
#
loop_
_entity_poly.entity_id
_entity_poly.type
_entity_poly.pdbx_seq_one_letter_code
_entity_poly.pdbx_strand_id
1 'polypeptide(L)'
;MTVTLTKYPAPLLNKIGTYVCQAVIYIQQQQPELLLDKYRSISWRDNNNQLRLKTKLIEIIANTGDWELLVNRVEGFIHTLLISNSTNTPVLIKLQEKIRHLNPNTVVESNSSNQKQDRNSPELTQQEAVAKADKQNISENQPDNNSTKSIPEEALATAGEQTISDNNQDVNFVNTQIDEQAVNQQHSTIAALLIDAENTEITTETEQFLTDFSTSPIQIKIAFANWQNMGTKDNEFHQRDYDLMHVPCCQDNADQKIIAFGWTIDKYFPKVKEVLLCASDNVMKNLCNYLQDKDLTVYHVSQHASNLTILNGTTNETHNHTILPSIEKLLCQIKEIIEEQITEKSNQWIKLSKICKLFKEKYSFGINKVVSHHLPGNNVKNIFVNKPEFVIHQIPESPELYVTLFKIPTQQNTDDNP
;
A
#
# COMPACT_ATOMS: atom_id res chain seq x y z
N MET A 1 27.32 21.07 6.39
CA MET A 1 26.15 21.56 5.60
C MET A 1 25.03 21.85 6.56
N THR A 2 24.31 22.96 6.40
CA THR A 2 23.14 23.28 7.22
C THR A 2 21.94 22.47 6.77
N VAL A 3 21.44 21.57 7.60
CA VAL A 3 20.17 20.86 7.36
C VAL A 3 19.03 21.83 7.60
N THR A 4 18.46 22.37 6.52
CA THR A 4 17.25 23.19 6.58
C THR A 4 16.08 22.28 6.98
N LEU A 5 15.57 22.45 8.20
CA LEU A 5 14.34 21.80 8.65
C LEU A 5 13.17 22.28 7.78
N THR A 6 12.70 21.42 6.88
CA THR A 6 11.51 21.65 6.08
C THR A 6 10.28 21.37 6.93
N LYS A 7 9.25 22.23 6.83
CA LYS A 7 8.03 22.10 7.67
C LYS A 7 7.26 20.80 7.36
N TYR A 8 7.34 20.35 6.11
CA TYR A 8 6.69 19.16 5.59
C TYR A 8 7.74 18.13 5.21
N PRO A 9 7.52 16.83 5.51
CA PRO A 9 8.53 15.80 5.34
C PRO A 9 8.74 15.48 3.86
N ALA A 10 9.96 15.09 3.48
CA ALA A 10 10.30 14.78 2.09
C ALA A 10 9.34 13.81 1.37
N PRO A 11 8.77 12.75 2.00
CA PRO A 11 7.78 11.88 1.36
C PRO A 11 6.48 12.60 0.94
N LEU A 12 5.97 13.52 1.77
CA LEU A 12 4.76 14.30 1.49
C LEU A 12 5.00 15.24 0.30
N LEU A 13 6.13 15.95 0.32
CA LEU A 13 6.57 16.80 -0.78
C LEU A 13 6.80 15.98 -2.07
N ASN A 14 7.34 14.77 -1.94
CA ASN A 14 7.51 13.82 -3.04
C ASN A 14 6.18 13.35 -3.63
N LYS A 15 5.14 13.08 -2.81
CA LYS A 15 3.81 12.65 -3.29
C LYS A 15 3.12 13.76 -4.08
N ILE A 16 3.18 14.99 -3.58
CA ILE A 16 2.69 16.19 -4.28
C ILE A 16 3.44 16.35 -5.62
N GLY A 17 4.76 16.17 -5.63
CA GLY A 17 5.58 16.13 -6.84
C GLY A 17 5.16 15.05 -7.84
N THR A 18 4.85 13.84 -7.37
CA THR A 18 4.33 12.74 -8.21
C THR A 18 2.98 13.10 -8.82
N TYR A 19 2.04 13.65 -8.05
CA TYR A 19 0.73 14.06 -8.56
C TYR A 19 0.82 15.17 -9.62
N VAL A 20 1.73 16.15 -9.47
CA VAL A 20 1.95 17.18 -10.49
C VAL A 20 2.55 16.58 -11.77
N CYS A 21 3.50 15.64 -11.66
CA CYS A 21 4.03 14.93 -12.83
C CYS A 21 2.91 14.15 -13.56
N GLN A 22 2.09 13.38 -12.82
CA GLN A 22 0.94 12.66 -13.38
C GLN A 22 -0.04 13.61 -14.10
N ALA A 23 -0.33 14.78 -13.54
CA ALA A 23 -1.23 15.75 -14.15
C ALA A 23 -0.64 16.37 -15.44
N VAL A 24 0.65 16.73 -15.47
CA VAL A 24 1.32 17.23 -16.69
C VAL A 24 1.37 16.16 -17.77
N ILE A 25 1.65 14.90 -17.40
CA ILE A 25 1.62 13.73 -18.29
C ILE A 25 0.22 13.49 -18.86
N TYR A 26 -0.84 13.69 -18.07
CA TYR A 26 -2.24 13.59 -18.52
C TYR A 26 -2.60 14.72 -19.48
N ILE A 27 -2.28 15.97 -19.13
CA ILE A 27 -2.51 17.16 -19.98
C ILE A 27 -1.83 16.97 -21.34
N GLN A 28 -0.56 16.55 -21.39
CA GLN A 28 0.13 16.31 -22.66
C GLN A 28 -0.57 15.27 -23.56
N GLN A 29 -1.27 14.29 -22.98
CA GLN A 29 -1.91 13.22 -23.75
C GLN A 29 -3.34 13.54 -24.19
N GLN A 30 -4.07 14.32 -23.41
CA GLN A 30 -5.51 14.57 -23.62
C GLN A 30 -5.79 15.99 -24.14
N GLN A 31 -5.01 16.98 -23.71
CA GLN A 31 -5.24 18.41 -23.95
C GLN A 31 -3.89 19.17 -24.07
N PRO A 32 -2.98 18.77 -24.99
CA PRO A 32 -1.64 19.35 -25.10
C PRO A 32 -1.63 20.85 -25.38
N GLU A 33 -2.70 21.40 -25.95
CA GLU A 33 -2.91 22.82 -26.17
C GLU A 33 -2.91 23.65 -24.87
N LEU A 34 -3.23 23.05 -23.72
CA LEU A 34 -3.17 23.73 -22.42
C LEU A 34 -1.74 24.02 -21.95
N LEU A 35 -0.75 23.23 -22.38
CA LEU A 35 0.67 23.49 -22.11
C LEU A 35 1.17 24.65 -22.99
N LEU A 36 2.08 25.46 -22.45
CA LEU A 36 2.85 26.43 -23.25
C LEU A 36 3.70 25.68 -24.30
N ASP A 37 3.89 26.27 -25.49
CA ASP A 37 4.57 25.60 -26.63
C ASP A 37 5.91 24.95 -26.27
N LYS A 38 6.75 25.68 -25.51
CA LYS A 38 8.04 25.24 -24.96
C LYS A 38 8.00 23.96 -24.09
N TYR A 39 6.82 23.52 -23.67
CA TYR A 39 6.60 22.35 -22.84
C TYR A 39 5.80 21.24 -23.53
N ARG A 40 5.22 21.48 -24.72
CA ARG A 40 4.49 20.46 -25.49
C ARG A 40 5.41 19.38 -26.07
N SER A 41 6.62 19.75 -26.46
CA SER A 41 7.62 18.87 -27.09
C SER A 41 8.52 18.12 -26.09
N ILE A 42 8.42 18.39 -24.79
CA ILE A 42 9.17 17.67 -23.76
C ILE A 42 8.48 16.32 -23.53
N SER A 43 9.20 15.20 -23.61
CA SER A 43 8.64 13.90 -23.21
C SER A 43 8.48 13.86 -21.69
N TRP A 44 7.29 14.17 -21.18
CA TRP A 44 7.01 14.17 -19.74
C TRP A 44 6.91 12.76 -19.14
N ARG A 45 6.85 11.71 -19.98
CA ARG A 45 6.99 10.32 -19.54
C ARG A 45 8.44 9.93 -19.21
N ASP A 46 9.45 10.68 -19.67
CA ASP A 46 10.85 10.39 -19.35
C ASP A 46 11.17 10.70 -17.87
N ASN A 47 11.84 9.75 -17.20
CA ASN A 47 12.14 9.82 -15.77
C ASN A 47 13.05 11.02 -15.41
N ASN A 48 13.93 11.47 -16.30
CA ASN A 48 14.80 12.62 -16.05
C ASN A 48 14.00 13.93 -16.08
N ASN A 49 13.05 14.06 -17.01
CA ASN A 49 12.13 15.20 -17.07
C ASN A 49 11.17 15.24 -15.87
N GLN A 50 10.63 14.09 -15.47
CA GLN A 50 9.83 13.98 -14.24
C GLN A 50 10.64 14.36 -13.00
N LEU A 51 11.86 13.83 -12.84
CA LEU A 51 12.73 14.15 -11.71
C LEU A 51 13.07 15.65 -11.66
N ARG A 52 13.43 16.26 -12.80
CA ARG A 52 13.69 17.71 -12.90
C ARG A 52 12.49 18.56 -12.52
N LEU A 53 11.28 18.18 -12.95
CA LEU A 53 10.05 18.87 -12.58
C LEU A 53 9.77 18.75 -11.08
N LYS A 54 9.89 17.53 -10.54
CA LYS A 54 9.68 17.19 -9.14
C LYS A 54 10.66 17.90 -8.21
N THR A 55 11.96 17.89 -8.50
CA THR A 55 12.97 18.64 -7.73
C THR A 55 12.67 20.13 -7.71
N LYS A 56 12.43 20.74 -8.88
CA LYS A 56 12.15 22.19 -8.97
C LYS A 56 10.87 22.60 -8.24
N LEU A 57 9.83 21.76 -8.27
CA LEU A 57 8.62 21.99 -7.48
C LEU A 57 8.93 21.90 -5.98
N ILE A 58 9.64 20.85 -5.54
CA ILE A 58 10.00 20.63 -4.13
C ILE A 58 10.82 21.81 -3.59
N GLU A 59 11.78 22.36 -4.34
CA GLU A 59 12.53 23.57 -3.96
C GLU A 59 11.61 24.77 -3.64
N ILE A 60 10.50 24.92 -4.39
CA ILE A 60 9.52 26.02 -4.23
C ILE A 60 8.60 25.79 -3.02
N ILE A 61 8.23 24.55 -2.72
CA ILE A 61 7.26 24.22 -1.65
C ILE A 61 7.87 23.79 -0.32
N ALA A 62 9.14 23.36 -0.28
CA ALA A 62 9.79 22.84 0.94
C ALA A 62 9.85 23.85 2.10
N ASN A 63 9.84 25.15 1.78
CA ASN A 63 9.95 26.27 2.71
C ASN A 63 8.62 27.05 2.88
N THR A 64 7.46 26.38 2.80
CA THR A 64 6.15 27.01 3.04
C THR A 64 5.76 26.99 4.52
N GLY A 65 5.27 28.13 5.02
CA GLY A 65 4.91 28.32 6.42
C GLY A 65 3.58 27.67 6.82
N ASP A 66 2.69 27.42 5.88
CA ASP A 66 1.34 26.88 6.07
C ASP A 66 0.88 26.09 4.83
N TRP A 67 -0.31 25.48 4.93
CA TRP A 67 -0.81 24.55 3.92
C TRP A 67 -1.41 25.26 2.70
N GLU A 68 -2.20 26.32 2.87
CA GLU A 68 -2.78 27.01 1.72
C GLU A 68 -1.70 27.76 0.94
N LEU A 69 -0.67 28.30 1.59
CA LEU A 69 0.53 28.80 0.91
C LEU A 69 1.28 27.69 0.14
N LEU A 70 1.23 26.44 0.60
CA LEU A 70 1.74 25.29 -0.15
C LEU A 70 0.89 25.05 -1.41
N VAL A 71 -0.43 24.91 -1.26
CA VAL A 71 -1.36 24.70 -2.38
C VAL A 71 -1.23 25.81 -3.42
N ASN A 72 -1.26 27.08 -2.99
CA ASN A 72 -1.10 28.26 -3.84
C ASN A 72 0.26 28.29 -4.57
N ARG A 73 1.35 27.79 -3.96
CA ARG A 73 2.65 27.67 -4.64
C ARG A 73 2.68 26.51 -5.66
N VAL A 74 1.99 25.40 -5.39
CA VAL A 74 1.85 24.33 -6.39
C VAL A 74 1.02 24.81 -7.59
N GLU A 75 -0.12 25.46 -7.34
CA GLU A 75 -0.97 26.06 -8.37
C GLU A 75 -0.22 27.12 -9.19
N GLY A 76 0.44 28.08 -8.53
CA GLY A 76 1.28 29.07 -9.18
C GLY A 76 2.42 28.46 -10.01
N PHE A 77 3.05 27.39 -9.54
CA PHE A 77 4.05 26.65 -10.33
C PHE A 77 3.45 26.01 -11.59
N ILE A 78 2.29 25.36 -11.47
CA ILE A 78 1.59 24.74 -12.60
C ILE A 78 1.18 25.78 -13.63
N HIS A 79 0.71 26.96 -13.21
CA HIS A 79 0.43 28.06 -14.14
C HIS A 79 1.66 28.56 -14.90
N THR A 80 2.90 28.34 -14.42
CA THR A 80 4.11 28.62 -15.24
C THR A 80 4.31 27.65 -16.41
N LEU A 81 3.59 26.52 -16.42
CA LEU A 81 3.64 25.48 -17.45
C LEU A 81 2.52 25.60 -18.49
N LEU A 82 1.43 26.31 -18.16
CA LEU A 82 0.18 26.32 -18.93
C LEU A 82 -0.15 27.70 -19.54
N ILE A 83 -1.06 27.74 -20.51
CA ILE A 83 -1.64 28.98 -21.01
C ILE A 83 -2.59 29.61 -19.98
N SER A 84 -2.70 30.94 -19.94
CA SER A 84 -3.43 31.69 -18.91
C SER A 84 -4.94 31.35 -18.79
N ASN A 85 -5.54 30.72 -19.80
CA ASN A 85 -6.96 30.38 -19.84
C ASN A 85 -7.26 28.94 -19.36
N SER A 86 -6.24 28.18 -18.95
CA SER A 86 -6.34 26.75 -18.58
C SER A 86 -6.78 26.49 -17.13
N THR A 87 -6.95 27.54 -16.33
CA THR A 87 -6.94 27.49 -14.86
C THR A 87 -8.03 26.61 -14.25
N ASN A 88 -9.20 26.55 -14.87
CA ASN A 88 -10.38 25.86 -14.34
C ASN A 88 -10.70 24.55 -15.10
N THR A 89 -9.67 23.73 -15.34
CA THR A 89 -9.79 22.45 -16.07
C THR A 89 -9.96 21.26 -15.10
N PRO A 90 -10.75 20.22 -15.43
CA PRO A 90 -11.06 19.12 -14.49
C PRO A 90 -9.83 18.39 -13.93
N VAL A 91 -8.74 18.29 -14.70
CA VAL A 91 -7.47 17.72 -14.25
C VAL A 91 -6.79 18.57 -13.17
N LEU A 92 -6.89 19.90 -13.24
CA LEU A 92 -6.36 20.80 -12.21
C LEU A 92 -7.22 20.79 -10.95
N ILE A 93 -8.55 20.79 -11.09
CA ILE A 93 -9.48 20.67 -9.95
C ILE A 93 -9.18 19.37 -9.19
N LYS A 94 -9.14 18.23 -9.89
CA LYS A 94 -8.83 16.91 -9.30
C LYS A 94 -7.42 16.82 -8.71
N LEU A 95 -6.46 17.57 -9.25
CA LEU A 95 -5.12 17.71 -8.69
C LEU A 95 -5.13 18.54 -7.39
N GLN A 96 -5.86 19.65 -7.35
CA GLN A 96 -6.01 20.46 -6.15
C GLN A 96 -6.73 19.67 -5.03
N GLU A 97 -7.78 18.91 -5.35
CA GLU A 97 -8.44 17.99 -4.42
C GLU A 97 -7.46 16.94 -3.89
N LYS A 98 -6.76 16.22 -4.79
CA LYS A 98 -5.71 15.25 -4.43
C LYS A 98 -4.65 15.84 -3.51
N ILE A 99 -4.25 17.10 -3.72
CA ILE A 99 -3.30 17.79 -2.84
C ILE A 99 -3.97 18.15 -1.52
N ARG A 100 -5.13 18.84 -1.52
CA ARG A 100 -5.84 19.25 -0.29
C ARG A 100 -6.16 18.06 0.64
N HIS A 101 -6.43 16.87 0.10
CA HIS A 101 -6.61 15.64 0.89
C HIS A 101 -5.33 15.11 1.56
N LEU A 102 -4.14 15.59 1.19
CA LEU A 102 -2.87 15.33 1.88
C LEU A 102 -2.57 16.34 3.00
N ASN A 103 -3.49 17.25 3.34
CA ASN A 103 -3.29 18.20 4.43
C ASN A 103 -3.30 17.47 5.79
N PRO A 104 -2.21 17.50 6.58
CA PRO A 104 -2.19 16.84 7.89
C PRO A 104 -3.10 17.52 8.92
N ASN A 105 -3.51 18.77 8.71
CA ASN A 105 -4.24 19.55 9.71
C ASN A 105 -5.78 19.40 9.66
N THR A 106 -6.36 18.87 8.57
CA THR A 106 -7.83 18.86 8.32
C THR A 106 -8.68 17.96 9.25
N VAL A 107 -8.10 17.44 10.32
CA VAL A 107 -8.80 16.56 11.30
C VAL A 107 -9.17 17.30 12.60
N VAL A 108 -8.59 18.48 12.87
CA VAL A 108 -8.66 19.11 14.20
C VAL A 108 -9.89 20.02 14.41
N GLU A 109 -10.36 20.71 13.36
CA GLU A 109 -11.31 21.84 13.55
C GLU A 109 -12.80 21.43 13.60
N SER A 110 -13.15 20.20 13.19
CA SER A 110 -14.56 19.75 13.10
C SER A 110 -15.26 19.53 14.45
N ASN A 111 -14.50 19.38 15.54
CA ASN A 111 -15.05 19.05 16.87
C ASN A 111 -15.09 20.26 17.84
N SER A 112 -14.69 21.46 17.41
CA SER A 112 -14.46 22.61 18.27
C SER A 112 -15.58 23.67 18.26
N SER A 113 -16.76 23.34 17.76
CA SER A 113 -17.86 24.31 17.55
C SER A 113 -19.20 23.87 18.15
N ASN A 114 -19.22 23.28 19.36
CA ASN A 114 -20.47 23.01 20.06
C ASN A 114 -20.38 22.96 21.61
N GLN A 115 -19.82 23.99 22.25
CA GLN A 115 -20.14 24.26 23.66
C GLN A 115 -20.04 25.75 24.04
N LYS A 116 -21.23 26.36 24.13
CA LYS A 116 -21.63 27.59 24.84
C LYS A 116 -20.55 28.60 25.26
N GLN A 117 -20.58 29.77 24.61
CA GLN A 117 -20.36 31.02 25.33
C GLN A 117 -21.47 31.20 26.38
N ASP A 118 -21.12 31.51 27.63
CA ASP A 118 -21.80 32.53 28.44
C ASP A 118 -20.95 32.93 29.68
N ARG A 119 -21.12 34.17 30.16
CA ARG A 119 -20.68 34.73 31.46
C ARG A 119 -19.18 34.97 31.74
N ASN A 120 -18.75 36.19 31.41
CA ASN A 120 -18.07 37.18 32.28
C ASN A 120 -17.00 36.74 33.31
N SER A 121 -15.76 37.16 33.02
CA SER A 121 -14.78 37.91 33.87
C SER A 121 -15.24 38.43 35.26
N PRO A 122 -14.33 38.58 36.27
CA PRO A 122 -13.04 39.25 36.09
C PRO A 122 -11.79 38.68 36.80
N GLU A 123 -10.70 39.42 36.58
CA GLU A 123 -9.27 39.22 36.87
C GLU A 123 -8.88 38.88 38.32
N LEU A 124 -7.73 38.21 38.46
CA LEU A 124 -6.67 38.69 39.38
C LEU A 124 -5.26 38.24 38.93
N THR A 125 -4.24 38.85 39.51
CA THR A 125 -2.87 39.01 38.99
C THR A 125 -1.80 38.11 39.63
N GLN A 126 -0.68 37.88 38.88
CA GLN A 126 0.70 37.65 39.40
C GLN A 126 0.93 36.34 40.21
N GLN A 127 2.15 35.84 40.48
CA GLN A 127 3.49 35.92 39.85
C GLN A 127 4.31 34.67 40.30
N GLU A 128 5.30 34.25 39.50
CA GLU A 128 6.52 33.54 39.96
C GLU A 128 6.35 32.19 40.72
N ALA A 129 7.41 31.55 41.25
CA ALA A 129 8.53 30.94 40.51
C ALA A 129 9.28 29.90 41.38
N VAL A 130 10.22 29.17 40.75
CA VAL A 130 11.33 28.39 41.34
C VAL A 130 11.00 27.10 42.14
N ALA A 131 11.40 26.00 41.50
CA ALA A 131 11.68 24.64 41.98
C ALA A 131 12.16 24.42 43.43
N LYS A 132 11.92 23.19 43.92
CA LYS A 132 13.00 22.25 44.28
C LYS A 132 12.54 20.78 44.28
N ALA A 133 13.51 19.87 44.31
CA ALA A 133 13.31 18.42 44.34
C ALA A 133 14.16 17.77 45.43
N ASP A 134 13.63 16.75 46.07
CA ASP A 134 14.33 15.60 46.68
C ASP A 134 13.29 14.46 46.79
N LYS A 135 13.47 13.33 46.10
CA LYS A 135 14.31 12.14 46.41
C LYS A 135 13.66 11.18 47.43
N GLN A 136 13.38 9.95 46.93
CA GLN A 136 13.63 8.66 47.61
C GLN A 136 12.77 8.34 48.87
N ASN A 137 12.48 7.09 49.26
CA ASN A 137 12.84 5.76 48.73
C ASN A 137 11.90 4.69 49.37
N ILE A 138 11.70 3.53 48.73
CA ILE A 138 11.55 2.17 49.37
C ILE A 138 10.27 1.95 50.24
N SER A 139 9.64 0.77 50.37
CA SER A 139 9.88 -0.60 49.86
C SER A 139 8.55 -1.28 49.45
N GLU A 140 8.64 -2.54 49.02
CA GLU A 140 7.55 -3.50 48.87
C GLU A 140 6.74 -3.73 50.16
N ASN A 141 5.48 -4.15 50.00
CA ASN A 141 5.05 -5.48 50.47
C ASN A 141 3.63 -5.84 49.99
N GLN A 142 3.57 -6.75 49.01
CA GLN A 142 2.52 -7.78 48.90
C GLN A 142 3.07 -9.06 49.60
N PRO A 143 2.28 -10.13 49.91
CA PRO A 143 1.22 -10.67 49.06
C PRO A 143 -0.03 -11.20 49.81
N ASP A 144 -0.86 -11.94 49.06
CA ASP A 144 -1.89 -12.91 49.50
C ASP A 144 -3.13 -12.37 50.25
N ASN A 145 -4.35 -12.85 49.99
CA ASN A 145 -4.71 -14.20 49.55
C ASN A 145 -6.04 -14.28 48.74
N ASN A 146 -6.33 -15.47 48.21
CA ASN A 146 -7.56 -15.87 47.49
C ASN A 146 -8.83 -15.73 48.37
N SER A 147 -10.06 -15.56 47.85
CA SER A 147 -10.78 -16.66 47.20
C SER A 147 -12.15 -16.28 46.56
N THR A 148 -12.51 -17.03 45.53
CA THR A 148 -13.76 -17.04 44.74
C THR A 148 -15.02 -17.42 45.54
N LYS A 149 -16.20 -16.87 45.21
CA LYS A 149 -17.41 -17.70 44.91
C LYS A 149 -18.65 -17.00 44.32
N SER A 150 -19.17 -17.63 43.25
CA SER A 150 -20.58 -17.90 42.87
C SER A 150 -21.65 -16.78 42.67
N ILE A 151 -22.26 -16.83 41.48
CA ILE A 151 -23.60 -16.34 41.08
C ILE A 151 -24.71 -17.27 41.67
N PRO A 152 -26.01 -16.86 41.74
CA PRO A 152 -26.99 -17.00 40.62
C PRO A 152 -27.75 -15.67 40.32
N GLU A 153 -28.42 -15.36 39.20
CA GLU A 153 -29.15 -16.08 38.11
C GLU A 153 -30.70 -15.83 38.18
N GLU A 154 -31.43 -15.97 37.05
CA GLU A 154 -32.89 -15.71 36.84
C GLU A 154 -33.35 -14.22 36.89
N ALA A 155 -34.53 -13.73 36.41
CA ALA A 155 -35.54 -14.05 35.37
C ALA A 155 -36.63 -12.90 35.36
N LEU A 156 -37.57 -12.67 34.42
CA LEU A 156 -37.75 -12.92 32.96
C LEU A 156 -39.03 -12.17 32.44
N ALA A 157 -38.97 -11.50 31.27
CA ALA A 157 -40.12 -10.94 30.48
C ALA A 157 -40.97 -9.80 31.16
N THR A 158 -41.97 -9.11 30.57
CA THR A 158 -42.74 -9.29 29.29
C THR A 158 -43.23 -7.93 28.69
N ALA A 159 -43.72 -7.98 27.44
CA ALA A 159 -44.18 -6.93 26.50
C ALA A 159 -45.23 -5.85 26.92
N GLY A 160 -45.39 -4.83 26.04
CA GLY A 160 -46.48 -3.85 25.96
C GLY A 160 -46.38 -2.97 24.69
N GLU A 161 -47.49 -2.55 24.06
CA GLU A 161 -47.51 -1.98 22.68
C GLU A 161 -48.58 -0.86 22.49
N GLN A 162 -48.45 -0.08 21.40
CA GLN A 162 -49.46 0.82 20.76
C GLN A 162 -49.82 2.16 21.47
N THR A 163 -49.34 3.32 20.97
CA THR A 163 -49.96 4.31 20.01
C THR A 163 -51.09 5.20 20.61
N ILE A 164 -51.55 6.34 20.05
CA ILE A 164 -51.50 6.95 18.70
C ILE A 164 -51.44 8.52 18.79
N SER A 165 -51.58 9.22 17.63
CA SER A 165 -51.78 10.67 17.41
C SER A 165 -50.51 11.57 17.52
N ASP A 166 -50.46 12.81 16.98
CA ASP A 166 -51.50 13.68 16.40
C ASP A 166 -51.03 14.53 15.18
N ASN A 167 -51.87 15.50 14.76
CA ASN A 167 -51.74 16.40 13.58
C ASN A 167 -51.10 17.78 13.96
N ASN A 168 -50.81 18.76 13.08
CA ASN A 168 -51.23 19.02 11.68
C ASN A 168 -50.33 20.09 10.96
N GLN A 169 -50.26 20.06 9.62
CA GLN A 169 -50.03 21.21 8.68
C GLN A 169 -48.67 21.99 8.71
N ASP A 170 -48.17 22.66 7.64
CA ASP A 170 -48.76 22.93 6.30
C ASP A 170 -47.74 23.17 5.13
N VAL A 171 -48.24 23.07 3.88
CA VAL A 171 -47.79 23.66 2.58
C VAL A 171 -46.37 23.40 1.99
N ASN A 172 -46.36 22.55 0.94
CA ASN A 172 -45.65 22.62 -0.37
C ASN A 172 -44.25 23.26 -0.53
N PHE A 173 -43.32 22.48 -1.10
CA PHE A 173 -42.43 22.96 -2.20
C PHE A 173 -42.23 21.89 -3.29
N VAL A 174 -41.86 22.36 -4.49
CA VAL A 174 -41.86 21.66 -5.79
C VAL A 174 -41.09 20.33 -5.84
N ASN A 175 -41.70 19.30 -6.44
CA ASN A 175 -41.02 18.08 -6.88
C ASN A 175 -39.93 18.38 -7.91
N THR A 176 -38.67 18.08 -7.58
CA THR A 176 -37.61 17.79 -8.56
C THR A 176 -36.90 16.52 -8.09
N GLN A 177 -36.93 15.46 -8.90
CA GLN A 177 -36.15 14.26 -8.60
C GLN A 177 -34.67 14.58 -8.82
N ILE A 178 -33.89 14.50 -7.74
CA ILE A 178 -32.42 14.55 -7.73
C ILE A 178 -31.98 13.29 -6.99
N ASP A 179 -31.03 12.55 -7.54
CA ASP A 179 -30.68 11.21 -7.07
C ASP A 179 -30.23 11.17 -5.60
N GLU A 180 -30.86 10.31 -4.79
CA GLU A 180 -30.48 10.02 -3.41
C GLU A 180 -29.21 9.14 -3.33
N GLN A 181 -28.12 9.55 -3.98
CA GLN A 181 -26.80 8.94 -3.90
C GLN A 181 -25.68 9.97 -3.68
N ALA A 182 -25.92 10.98 -2.83
CA ALA A 182 -24.98 12.07 -2.58
C ALA A 182 -24.69 12.41 -1.10
N VAL A 183 -25.29 11.71 -0.12
CA VAL A 183 -25.06 12.00 1.33
C VAL A 183 -24.79 10.74 2.15
N ASN A 184 -23.58 10.18 2.02
CA ASN A 184 -22.98 9.39 3.10
C ASN A 184 -21.44 9.46 3.04
N GLN A 185 -20.88 10.63 3.36
CA GLN A 185 -19.42 10.79 3.53
C GLN A 185 -18.96 10.13 4.83
N GLN A 186 -18.87 8.80 4.82
CA GLN A 186 -18.22 8.07 5.90
C GLN A 186 -16.76 8.51 6.02
N HIS A 187 -16.26 8.59 7.26
CA HIS A 187 -14.83 8.80 7.53
C HIS A 187 -14.05 7.57 7.09
N SER A 188 -13.66 7.51 5.82
CA SER A 188 -12.87 6.40 5.28
C SER A 188 -11.51 6.32 5.96
N THR A 189 -11.38 5.33 6.84
CA THR A 189 -10.09 4.86 7.34
C THR A 189 -9.29 4.28 6.19
N ILE A 190 -7.96 4.37 6.28
CA ILE A 190 -7.06 3.86 5.26
C ILE A 190 -6.00 2.95 5.87
N ALA A 191 -5.49 2.03 5.07
CA ALA A 191 -4.33 1.22 5.41
C ALA A 191 -3.06 1.76 4.75
N ALA A 192 -1.92 1.54 5.41
CA ALA A 192 -0.60 1.87 4.90
C ALA A 192 0.27 0.60 4.82
N LEU A 193 0.87 0.36 3.66
CA LEU A 193 1.77 -0.76 3.39
C LEU A 193 3.21 -0.24 3.27
N LEU A 194 4.04 -0.57 4.24
CA LEU A 194 5.46 -0.21 4.29
C LEU A 194 6.31 -1.46 4.04
N ILE A 195 7.20 -1.42 3.05
CA ILE A 195 7.98 -2.57 2.62
C ILE A 195 9.49 -2.27 2.66
N ASP A 196 10.24 -3.06 3.43
CA ASP A 196 11.65 -3.29 3.17
C ASP A 196 11.77 -4.15 1.91
N ALA A 197 12.08 -3.50 0.79
CA ALA A 197 12.16 -4.16 -0.51
C ALA A 197 13.53 -4.77 -0.79
N GLU A 198 14.54 -4.54 0.07
CA GLU A 198 15.82 -5.26 0.00
C GLU A 198 15.67 -6.68 0.54
N ASN A 199 14.96 -6.81 1.68
CA ASN A 199 14.83 -8.07 2.40
C ASN A 199 13.50 -8.82 2.15
N THR A 200 12.44 -8.15 1.65
CA THR A 200 11.10 -8.76 1.49
C THR A 200 10.59 -8.75 0.05
N GLU A 201 10.36 -9.94 -0.53
CA GLU A 201 9.84 -10.10 -1.89
C GLU A 201 8.30 -10.10 -1.93
N ILE A 202 7.70 -8.91 -1.86
CA ILE A 202 6.24 -8.72 -1.95
C ILE A 202 5.80 -8.71 -3.42
N THR A 203 5.35 -9.87 -3.90
CA THR A 203 4.80 -10.05 -5.26
C THR A 203 3.45 -9.35 -5.45
N THR A 204 2.98 -9.19 -6.70
CA THR A 204 1.63 -8.69 -6.99
C THR A 204 0.54 -9.60 -6.41
N GLU A 205 0.75 -10.91 -6.41
CA GLU A 205 -0.17 -11.86 -5.77
C GLU A 205 -0.19 -11.72 -4.25
N THR A 206 0.97 -11.43 -3.63
CA THR A 206 1.06 -11.05 -2.21
C THR A 206 0.29 -9.76 -1.94
N GLU A 207 0.46 -8.74 -2.75
CA GLU A 207 -0.19 -7.43 -2.60
C GLU A 207 -1.71 -7.50 -2.74
N GLN A 208 -2.22 -8.32 -3.68
CA GLN A 208 -3.65 -8.58 -3.80
C GLN A 208 -4.18 -9.25 -2.52
N PHE A 209 -3.54 -10.30 -2.04
CA PHE A 209 -3.95 -10.95 -0.79
C PHE A 209 -3.91 -10.00 0.43
N LEU A 210 -2.90 -9.12 0.53
CA LEU A 210 -2.85 -8.10 1.58
C LEU A 210 -3.99 -7.07 1.45
N THR A 211 -4.37 -6.73 0.22
CA THR A 211 -5.50 -5.83 -0.05
C THR A 211 -6.85 -6.47 0.31
N ASP A 212 -6.99 -7.78 0.08
CA ASP A 212 -8.19 -8.56 0.43
C ASP A 212 -8.27 -8.90 1.93
N PHE A 213 -7.13 -8.84 2.64
CA PHE A 213 -7.01 -9.12 4.08
C PHE A 213 -7.23 -7.88 4.97
N SER A 214 -6.87 -6.68 4.51
CA SER A 214 -6.97 -5.44 5.29
C SER A 214 -8.42 -4.97 5.42
N THR A 215 -8.85 -4.53 6.62
CA THR A 215 -10.20 -4.00 6.83
C THR A 215 -10.39 -2.62 6.19
N SER A 216 -9.30 -1.85 6.06
CA SER A 216 -9.24 -0.53 5.44
C SER A 216 -8.49 -0.60 4.10
N PRO A 217 -8.92 0.16 3.06
CA PRO A 217 -8.24 0.15 1.76
C PRO A 217 -6.79 0.65 1.85
N ILE A 218 -5.85 -0.10 1.27
CA ILE A 218 -4.42 0.26 1.21
C ILE A 218 -4.25 1.43 0.21
N GLN A 219 -4.15 2.66 0.73
CA GLN A 219 -3.97 3.87 -0.08
C GLN A 219 -2.55 4.44 -0.01
N ILE A 220 -1.78 4.07 1.02
CA ILE A 220 -0.39 4.47 1.18
C ILE A 220 0.47 3.23 0.91
N LYS A 221 1.30 3.27 -0.13
CA LYS A 221 2.21 2.20 -0.53
C LYS A 221 3.62 2.77 -0.60
N ILE A 222 4.52 2.27 0.22
CA ILE A 222 5.88 2.83 0.35
C ILE A 222 6.90 1.69 0.40
N ALA A 223 7.86 1.75 -0.51
CA ALA A 223 8.96 0.79 -0.56
C ALA A 223 10.28 1.49 -0.17
N PHE A 224 11.07 0.83 0.68
CA PHE A 224 12.37 1.29 1.17
C PHE A 224 13.45 0.34 0.62
N ALA A 225 14.37 0.87 -0.18
CA ALA A 225 15.55 0.13 -0.64
C ALA A 225 16.66 1.05 -1.17
N ASN A 226 17.87 0.54 -1.27
CA ASN A 226 18.90 1.11 -2.11
C ASN A 226 18.59 0.80 -3.58
N TRP A 227 17.73 1.62 -4.19
CA TRP A 227 17.32 1.47 -5.60
C TRP A 227 18.48 1.39 -6.61
N GLN A 228 19.69 1.85 -6.27
CA GLN A 228 20.88 1.67 -7.13
C GLN A 228 21.33 0.21 -7.24
N ASN A 229 21.07 -0.61 -6.22
CA ASN A 229 21.40 -2.04 -6.18
C ASN A 229 20.24 -2.94 -6.66
N MET A 230 19.04 -2.38 -6.86
CA MET A 230 17.80 -3.14 -7.08
C MET A 230 17.47 -3.43 -8.56
N GLY A 231 18.39 -3.12 -9.48
CA GLY A 231 18.22 -3.37 -10.92
C GLY A 231 17.01 -2.61 -11.48
N THR A 232 16.00 -3.33 -11.94
CA THR A 232 14.74 -2.77 -12.50
C THR A 232 13.55 -2.85 -11.54
N LYS A 233 13.72 -3.31 -10.29
CA LYS A 233 12.62 -3.44 -9.32
C LYS A 233 12.03 -2.06 -8.94
N ASP A 234 12.79 -0.98 -9.07
CA ASP A 234 12.32 0.40 -8.90
C ASP A 234 11.14 0.72 -9.85
N ASN A 235 11.27 0.35 -11.12
CA ASN A 235 10.25 0.57 -12.15
C ASN A 235 9.02 -0.32 -11.91
N GLU A 236 9.20 -1.55 -11.40
CA GLU A 236 8.10 -2.44 -11.03
C GLU A 236 7.27 -1.86 -9.86
N PHE A 237 7.92 -1.50 -8.75
CA PHE A 237 7.24 -0.88 -7.61
C PHE A 237 6.59 0.47 -7.99
N HIS A 238 7.24 1.27 -8.85
CA HIS A 238 6.63 2.53 -9.31
C HIS A 238 5.38 2.30 -10.17
N GLN A 239 5.35 1.26 -11.01
CA GLN A 239 4.15 0.87 -11.78
C GLN A 239 3.02 0.33 -10.89
N ARG A 240 3.33 -0.13 -9.67
CA ARG A 240 2.38 -0.58 -8.65
C ARG A 240 1.94 0.56 -7.68
N ASP A 241 2.15 1.82 -8.08
CA ASP A 241 1.82 3.06 -7.34
C ASP A 241 2.59 3.29 -6.01
N TYR A 242 3.73 2.63 -5.80
CA TYR A 242 4.57 2.86 -4.61
C TYR A 242 5.34 4.17 -4.68
N ASP A 243 5.42 4.88 -3.54
CA ASP A 243 6.43 5.91 -3.32
C ASP A 243 7.75 5.25 -2.91
N LEU A 244 8.78 5.45 -3.73
CA LEU A 244 10.10 4.85 -3.52
C LEU A 244 10.96 5.73 -2.59
N MET A 245 11.34 5.18 -1.43
CA MET A 245 12.28 5.80 -0.51
C MET A 245 13.68 5.23 -0.74
N HIS A 246 14.61 6.05 -1.21
CA HIS A 246 16.00 5.62 -1.38
C HIS A 246 16.73 5.48 -0.03
N VAL A 247 17.30 4.31 0.20
CA VAL A 247 18.13 3.95 1.37
C VAL A 247 19.61 3.99 0.93
N PRO A 248 20.52 4.67 1.65
CA PRO A 248 21.95 4.65 1.34
C PRO A 248 22.58 3.28 1.64
N CYS A 249 23.64 2.93 0.92
CA CYS A 249 24.34 1.64 1.01
C CYS A 249 25.14 1.43 2.32
N CYS A 250 24.44 1.19 3.43
CA CYS A 250 24.97 0.59 4.65
C CYS A 250 23.94 -0.38 5.24
N GLN A 251 24.43 -1.32 6.05
CA GLN A 251 23.62 -2.26 6.81
C GLN A 251 22.62 -1.54 7.74
N ASP A 252 21.44 -2.15 7.94
CA ASP A 252 20.33 -1.69 8.81
C ASP A 252 19.74 -0.30 8.50
N ASN A 253 20.09 0.33 7.36
CA ASN A 253 19.57 1.64 6.98
C ASN A 253 18.08 1.61 6.54
N ALA A 254 17.58 0.47 6.06
CA ALA A 254 16.19 0.33 5.63
C ALA A 254 15.24 0.37 6.83
N ASP A 255 15.48 -0.48 7.84
CA ASP A 255 14.74 -0.50 9.11
C ASP A 255 14.71 0.88 9.78
N GLN A 256 15.85 1.57 9.85
CA GLN A 256 15.94 2.91 10.43
C GLN A 256 15.02 3.92 9.71
N LYS A 257 14.85 3.81 8.38
CA LYS A 257 13.94 4.69 7.63
C LYS A 257 12.47 4.28 7.76
N ILE A 258 12.18 2.98 7.85
CA ILE A 258 10.83 2.47 8.14
C ILE A 258 10.38 2.95 9.53
N ILE A 259 11.25 2.88 10.53
CA ILE A 259 10.99 3.36 11.91
C ILE A 259 10.82 4.87 11.93
N ALA A 260 11.76 5.63 11.36
CA ALA A 260 11.69 7.09 11.34
C ALA A 260 10.49 7.64 10.56
N PHE A 261 10.01 6.92 9.54
CA PHE A 261 8.76 7.25 8.85
C PHE A 261 7.53 6.83 9.66
N GLY A 262 7.50 5.60 10.16
CA GLY A 262 6.39 5.01 10.92
C GLY A 262 6.05 5.80 12.18
N TRP A 263 7.05 6.27 12.92
CA TRP A 263 6.89 7.22 14.06
C TRP A 263 6.26 8.58 13.70
N THR A 264 5.90 8.79 12.43
CA THR A 264 5.22 10.02 11.97
C THR A 264 3.97 9.73 11.13
N ILE A 265 3.56 8.46 11.02
CA ILE A 265 2.45 8.07 10.14
C ILE A 265 1.10 8.56 10.67
N ASP A 266 0.90 8.56 11.99
CA ASP A 266 -0.25 9.15 12.68
C ASP A 266 -0.36 10.66 12.41
N LYS A 267 0.78 11.36 12.43
CA LYS A 267 0.89 12.81 12.28
C LYS A 267 0.68 13.29 10.84
N TYR A 268 1.18 12.55 9.85
CA TYR A 268 1.08 12.96 8.44
C TYR A 268 -0.10 12.32 7.69
N PHE A 269 -0.63 11.19 8.20
CA PHE A 269 -1.76 10.49 7.61
C PHE A 269 -2.78 10.12 8.70
N PRO A 270 -3.43 11.11 9.37
CA PRO A 270 -4.32 10.88 10.52
C PRO A 270 -5.61 10.08 10.23
N LYS A 271 -5.82 9.63 8.98
CA LYS A 271 -6.86 8.67 8.58
C LYS A 271 -6.37 7.21 8.59
N VAL A 272 -5.07 6.97 8.74
CA VAL A 272 -4.52 5.62 8.86
C VAL A 272 -5.07 4.97 10.12
N LYS A 273 -5.56 3.74 9.98
CA LYS A 273 -5.92 2.88 11.13
C LYS A 273 -5.32 1.48 11.06
N GLU A 274 -4.77 1.08 9.91
CA GLU A 274 -4.05 -0.17 9.75
C GLU A 274 -2.67 0.09 9.14
N VAL A 275 -1.62 -0.53 9.68
CA VAL A 275 -0.25 -0.46 9.15
C VAL A 275 0.29 -1.87 8.93
N LEU A 276 0.55 -2.20 7.67
CA LEU A 276 1.15 -3.46 7.25
C LEU A 276 2.66 -3.24 7.08
N LEU A 277 3.46 -3.87 7.94
CA LEU A 277 4.91 -3.76 7.99
C LEU A 277 5.55 -5.02 7.40
N CYS A 278 6.11 -4.91 6.20
CA CYS A 278 6.87 -5.97 5.55
C CYS A 278 8.37 -5.74 5.78
N ALA A 279 8.90 -6.18 6.93
CA ALA A 279 10.29 -5.94 7.37
C ALA A 279 10.80 -7.06 8.30
N SER A 280 11.98 -6.88 8.91
CA SER A 280 12.64 -7.94 9.71
C SER A 280 12.45 -7.83 11.23
N ASP A 281 12.33 -8.98 11.90
CA ASP A 281 11.63 -9.15 13.20
C ASP A 281 12.21 -8.45 14.45
N ASN A 282 13.42 -7.91 14.43
CA ASN A 282 14.09 -7.46 15.67
C ASN A 282 14.01 -5.95 15.92
N VAL A 283 14.23 -5.11 14.92
CA VAL A 283 14.18 -3.65 15.12
C VAL A 283 12.73 -3.14 15.15
N MET A 284 11.83 -3.85 14.45
CA MET A 284 10.46 -3.40 14.19
C MET A 284 9.51 -3.45 15.40
N LYS A 285 9.82 -4.25 16.43
CA LYS A 285 9.00 -4.37 17.65
C LYS A 285 8.76 -3.03 18.35
N ASN A 286 9.77 -2.17 18.40
CA ASN A 286 9.65 -0.82 18.98
C ASN A 286 8.74 0.11 18.15
N LEU A 287 8.64 -0.12 16.84
CA LEU A 287 7.69 0.58 15.98
C LEU A 287 6.27 0.04 16.16
N CYS A 288 6.09 -1.29 16.23
CA CYS A 288 4.79 -1.91 16.48
C CYS A 288 4.16 -1.38 17.77
N ASN A 289 4.91 -1.39 18.89
CA ASN A 289 4.44 -0.89 20.17
C ASN A 289 4.04 0.60 20.08
N TYR A 290 4.89 1.45 19.48
CA TYR A 290 4.60 2.87 19.29
C TYR A 290 3.30 3.12 18.51
N LEU A 291 3.06 2.35 17.44
CA LEU A 291 1.86 2.49 16.62
C LEU A 291 0.60 1.98 17.35
N GLN A 292 0.74 0.94 18.19
CA GLN A 292 -0.34 0.44 19.05
C GLN A 292 -0.74 1.47 20.11
N ASP A 293 0.24 2.17 20.70
CA ASP A 293 0.04 3.33 21.60
C ASP A 293 -0.66 4.53 20.90
N LYS A 294 -1.00 4.43 19.61
CA LYS A 294 -1.73 5.42 18.78
C LYS A 294 -3.09 4.94 18.29
N ASP A 295 -3.63 3.86 18.85
CA ASP A 295 -4.85 3.20 18.38
C ASP A 295 -4.78 2.82 16.89
N LEU A 296 -3.63 2.29 16.44
CA LEU A 296 -3.42 1.75 15.10
C LEU A 296 -3.25 0.23 15.17
N THR A 297 -3.96 -0.52 14.32
CA THR A 297 -3.74 -1.95 14.17
C THR A 297 -2.48 -2.17 13.34
N VAL A 298 -1.53 -2.93 13.87
CA VAL A 298 -0.25 -3.22 13.20
C VAL A 298 -0.21 -4.68 12.79
N TYR A 299 0.02 -4.94 11.50
CA TYR A 299 0.22 -6.27 10.95
C TYR A 299 1.69 -6.41 10.53
N HIS A 300 2.45 -7.28 11.21
CA HIS A 300 3.79 -7.64 10.77
C HIS A 300 3.69 -8.77 9.74
N VAL A 301 4.19 -8.52 8.54
CA VAL A 301 4.03 -9.37 7.36
C VAL A 301 5.40 -9.90 6.94
N SER A 302 5.65 -11.20 7.11
CA SER A 302 6.87 -11.83 6.61
C SER A 302 6.53 -12.88 5.54
N GLN A 303 7.30 -12.88 4.44
CA GLN A 303 7.14 -13.86 3.37
C GLN A 303 8.41 -14.71 3.25
N HIS A 304 8.26 -16.04 3.35
CA HIS A 304 9.34 -17.00 3.13
C HIS A 304 8.97 -17.94 1.98
N ALA A 305 9.57 -17.70 0.81
CA ALA A 305 9.19 -18.30 -0.47
C ALA A 305 7.69 -18.08 -0.77
N SER A 306 6.90 -19.14 -0.77
CA SER A 306 5.45 -19.11 -1.05
C SER A 306 4.57 -18.92 0.19
N ASN A 307 5.12 -18.99 1.39
CA ASN A 307 4.35 -18.87 2.62
C ASN A 307 4.44 -17.44 3.16
N LEU A 308 3.27 -16.83 3.36
CA LEU A 308 3.08 -15.52 3.94
C LEU A 308 2.56 -15.70 5.37
N THR A 309 3.21 -15.03 6.30
CA THR A 309 2.87 -15.01 7.73
C THR A 309 2.48 -13.59 8.10
N ILE A 310 1.25 -13.41 8.57
CA ILE A 310 0.75 -12.12 9.07
C ILE A 310 0.49 -12.24 10.56
N LEU A 311 1.36 -11.63 11.37
CA LEU A 311 1.18 -11.48 12.81
C LEU A 311 0.43 -10.18 13.08
N ASN A 312 -0.79 -10.27 13.61
CA ASN A 312 -1.47 -9.12 14.20
C ASN A 312 -0.74 -8.75 15.50
N GLY A 313 -0.05 -7.62 15.52
CA GLY A 313 0.73 -7.20 16.70
C GLY A 313 -0.14 -6.88 17.92
N THR A 314 -1.42 -6.56 17.72
CA THR A 314 -2.34 -6.17 18.81
C THR A 314 -2.93 -7.42 19.50
N THR A 315 -3.27 -8.47 18.74
CA THR A 315 -3.83 -9.72 19.30
C THR A 315 -2.80 -10.85 19.44
N ASN A 316 -1.62 -10.70 18.84
CA ASN A 316 -0.61 -11.74 18.62
C ASN A 316 -1.09 -12.95 17.78
N GLU A 317 -2.24 -12.83 17.10
CA GLU A 317 -2.76 -13.88 16.21
C GLU A 317 -1.94 -13.96 14.92
N THR A 318 -1.52 -15.17 14.56
CA THR A 318 -0.68 -15.44 13.38
C THR A 318 -1.49 -16.10 12.27
N HIS A 319 -1.76 -15.36 11.20
CA HIS A 319 -2.44 -15.84 10.00
C HIS A 319 -1.40 -16.36 9.01
N ASN A 320 -1.48 -17.65 8.66
CA ASN A 320 -0.56 -18.28 7.72
C ASN A 320 -1.28 -18.57 6.39
N HIS A 321 -0.74 -18.09 5.28
CA HIS A 321 -1.28 -18.26 3.94
C HIS A 321 -0.20 -18.76 2.96
N THR A 322 -0.58 -19.55 1.95
CA THR A 322 0.34 -19.88 0.84
C THR A 322 -0.08 -19.09 -0.38
N ILE A 323 0.71 -18.10 -0.77
CA ILE A 323 0.54 -17.37 -2.04
C ILE A 323 0.74 -18.37 -3.19
N LEU A 324 -0.27 -18.49 -4.04
CA LEU A 324 -0.26 -19.34 -5.23
C LEU A 324 -0.05 -18.47 -6.48
N PRO A 325 0.85 -18.85 -7.40
CA PRO A 325 1.07 -18.12 -8.64
C PRO A 325 -0.11 -18.29 -9.59
N SER A 326 -0.36 -17.28 -10.43
CA SER A 326 -1.35 -17.40 -11.52
C SER A 326 -1.04 -18.59 -12.44
N ILE A 327 -2.05 -19.10 -13.16
CA ILE A 327 -1.87 -20.20 -14.12
C ILE A 327 -0.82 -19.87 -15.20
N GLU A 328 -0.67 -18.60 -15.58
CA GLU A 328 0.33 -18.17 -16.58
C GLU A 328 1.75 -18.21 -15.99
N LYS A 329 1.91 -17.71 -14.76
CA LYS A 329 3.19 -17.74 -14.04
C LYS A 329 3.60 -19.18 -13.68
N LEU A 330 2.64 -20.04 -13.33
CA LEU A 330 2.81 -21.48 -13.18
C LEU A 330 3.35 -22.13 -14.47
N LEU A 331 2.80 -21.78 -15.64
CA LEU A 331 3.25 -22.33 -16.92
C LEU A 331 4.67 -21.86 -17.26
N CYS A 332 5.04 -20.62 -16.97
CA CYS A 332 6.42 -20.14 -17.09
C CYS A 332 7.38 -20.93 -16.17
N GLN A 333 7.03 -21.13 -14.90
CA GLN A 333 7.82 -21.93 -13.94
C GLN A 333 7.97 -23.40 -14.37
N ILE A 334 6.92 -24.00 -14.96
CA ILE A 334 6.99 -25.35 -15.54
C ILE A 334 7.90 -25.37 -16.78
N LYS A 335 7.83 -24.33 -17.62
CA LYS A 335 8.70 -24.18 -18.79
C LYS A 335 10.17 -24.11 -18.38
N GLU A 336 10.52 -23.29 -17.39
CA GLU A 336 11.88 -23.20 -16.82
C GLU A 336 12.41 -24.58 -16.41
N ILE A 337 11.64 -25.34 -15.62
CA ILE A 337 12.01 -26.69 -15.16
C ILE A 337 12.23 -27.65 -16.35
N ILE A 338 11.45 -27.52 -17.42
CA ILE A 338 11.65 -28.34 -18.63
C ILE A 338 12.93 -27.92 -19.37
N GLU A 339 13.19 -26.62 -19.52
CA GLU A 339 14.39 -26.12 -20.23
C GLU A 339 15.68 -26.43 -19.45
N GLU A 340 15.66 -26.31 -18.12
CA GLU A 340 16.73 -26.79 -17.21
C GLU A 340 17.02 -28.28 -17.46
N GLN A 341 15.99 -29.14 -17.41
CA GLN A 341 16.16 -30.59 -17.51
C GLN A 341 16.48 -31.11 -18.92
N ILE A 342 16.03 -30.43 -19.99
CA ILE A 342 16.46 -30.73 -21.36
C ILE A 342 17.95 -30.41 -21.52
N THR A 343 18.38 -29.26 -20.99
CA THR A 343 19.79 -28.79 -21.08
C THR A 343 20.74 -29.70 -20.31
N GLU A 344 20.38 -30.10 -19.08
CA GLU A 344 21.21 -31.01 -18.27
C GLU A 344 21.38 -32.42 -18.86
N LYS A 345 20.34 -32.97 -19.52
CA LYS A 345 20.22 -34.43 -19.74
C LYS A 345 20.00 -34.85 -21.19
N SER A 346 19.94 -33.90 -22.13
CA SER A 346 19.68 -34.11 -23.57
C SER A 346 18.36 -34.82 -23.94
N ASN A 347 17.60 -35.29 -22.95
CA ASN A 347 16.30 -35.93 -23.16
C ASN A 347 15.19 -34.89 -23.26
N GLN A 348 14.57 -34.81 -24.43
CA GLN A 348 13.48 -33.88 -24.72
C GLN A 348 12.19 -34.21 -23.97
N TRP A 349 11.92 -35.49 -23.65
CA TRP A 349 10.64 -35.93 -23.07
C TRP A 349 10.73 -36.14 -21.56
N ILE A 350 9.94 -35.37 -20.80
CA ILE A 350 9.97 -35.38 -19.34
C ILE A 350 8.64 -35.88 -18.78
N LYS A 351 8.70 -36.87 -17.88
CA LYS A 351 7.54 -37.37 -17.14
C LYS A 351 6.89 -36.26 -16.30
N LEU A 352 5.57 -36.10 -16.39
CA LEU A 352 4.83 -35.12 -15.58
C LEU A 352 4.99 -35.37 -14.08
N SER A 353 5.06 -36.65 -13.65
CA SER A 353 5.37 -37.02 -12.26
C SER A 353 6.70 -36.41 -11.77
N LYS A 354 7.73 -36.38 -12.62
CA LYS A 354 9.03 -35.75 -12.35
C LYS A 354 8.94 -34.23 -12.33
N ILE A 355 8.17 -33.61 -13.24
CA ILE A 355 7.93 -32.15 -13.24
C ILE A 355 7.24 -31.73 -11.94
N CYS A 356 6.15 -32.43 -11.55
CA CYS A 356 5.45 -32.18 -10.29
C CYS A 356 6.35 -32.33 -9.06
N LYS A 357 7.30 -33.28 -9.07
CA LYS A 357 8.30 -33.43 -8.02
C LYS A 357 9.26 -32.24 -7.97
N LEU A 358 9.95 -31.94 -9.07
CA LEU A 358 10.92 -30.85 -9.15
C LEU A 358 10.29 -29.49 -8.83
N PHE A 359 9.07 -29.24 -9.29
CA PHE A 359 8.31 -28.04 -8.96
C PHE A 359 8.04 -27.93 -7.45
N LYS A 360 7.62 -29.02 -6.79
CA LYS A 360 7.41 -29.03 -5.33
C LYS A 360 8.71 -28.81 -4.56
N GLU A 361 9.83 -29.33 -5.06
CA GLU A 361 11.15 -29.13 -4.47
C GLU A 361 11.67 -27.68 -4.67
N LYS A 362 11.36 -27.03 -5.81
CA LYS A 362 11.78 -25.66 -6.15
C LYS A 362 10.93 -24.57 -5.49
N TYR A 363 9.62 -24.77 -5.34
CA TYR A 363 8.67 -23.73 -4.88
C TYR A 363 7.90 -24.07 -3.58
N SER A 364 8.19 -25.21 -2.94
CA SER A 364 7.58 -25.70 -1.68
C SER A 364 6.08 -26.09 -1.71
N PHE A 365 5.35 -25.82 -2.79
CA PHE A 365 3.97 -26.30 -3.01
C PHE A 365 3.87 -27.14 -4.29
N GLY A 366 2.88 -28.05 -4.35
CA GLY A 366 2.66 -28.90 -5.52
C GLY A 366 1.75 -28.24 -6.55
N ILE A 367 2.02 -28.48 -7.85
CA ILE A 367 1.23 -27.98 -9.00
C ILE A 367 -0.28 -28.24 -8.80
N ASN A 368 -0.66 -29.42 -8.28
CA ASN A 368 -2.04 -29.76 -7.95
C ASN A 368 -2.77 -28.67 -7.13
N LYS A 369 -2.10 -28.04 -6.16
CA LYS A 369 -2.70 -27.01 -5.27
C LYS A 369 -3.10 -25.76 -6.05
N VAL A 370 -2.25 -25.33 -6.98
CA VAL A 370 -2.51 -24.19 -7.88
C VAL A 370 -3.66 -24.49 -8.84
N VAL A 371 -3.63 -25.67 -9.46
CA VAL A 371 -4.67 -26.10 -10.42
C VAL A 371 -6.02 -26.27 -9.71
N SER A 372 -6.08 -26.87 -8.52
CA SER A 372 -7.33 -27.00 -7.76
C SER A 372 -7.91 -25.66 -7.30
N HIS A 373 -7.07 -24.62 -7.14
CA HIS A 373 -7.49 -23.30 -6.69
C HIS A 373 -8.03 -22.44 -7.84
N HIS A 374 -7.30 -22.30 -8.95
CA HIS A 374 -7.72 -21.46 -10.08
C HIS A 374 -8.61 -22.19 -11.10
N LEU A 375 -8.56 -23.53 -11.16
CA LEU A 375 -9.27 -24.36 -12.15
C LEU A 375 -9.97 -25.55 -11.44
N PRO A 376 -10.90 -25.31 -10.51
CA PRO A 376 -11.57 -26.37 -9.75
C PRO A 376 -12.17 -27.45 -10.67
N GLY A 377 -12.03 -28.72 -10.28
CA GLY A 377 -12.44 -29.88 -11.07
C GLY A 377 -11.45 -30.29 -12.19
N ASN A 378 -10.45 -29.47 -12.52
CA ASN A 378 -9.42 -29.84 -13.51
C ASN A 378 -8.27 -30.61 -12.87
N ASN A 379 -7.64 -31.46 -13.68
CA ASN A 379 -6.38 -32.13 -13.35
C ASN A 379 -5.18 -31.38 -13.98
N VAL A 380 -3.95 -31.75 -13.61
CA VAL A 380 -2.74 -31.09 -14.13
C VAL A 380 -2.50 -31.34 -15.63
N LYS A 381 -3.01 -32.41 -16.24
CA LYS A 381 -2.93 -32.60 -17.71
C LYS A 381 -3.70 -31.50 -18.45
N ASN A 382 -4.83 -31.05 -17.91
CA ASN A 382 -5.71 -30.07 -18.56
C ASN A 382 -5.04 -28.70 -18.78
N ILE A 383 -4.05 -28.29 -17.96
CA ILE A 383 -3.39 -26.98 -18.12
C ILE A 383 -2.57 -26.87 -19.42
N PHE A 384 -2.16 -28.01 -19.99
CA PHE A 384 -1.38 -28.08 -21.22
C PHE A 384 -2.25 -28.22 -22.49
N VAL A 385 -3.51 -28.65 -22.36
CA VAL A 385 -4.34 -29.07 -23.52
C VAL A 385 -4.60 -27.92 -24.51
N ASN A 386 -4.61 -26.68 -24.04
CA ASN A 386 -4.86 -25.48 -24.85
C ASN A 386 -3.63 -24.54 -24.91
N LYS A 387 -2.41 -25.07 -24.80
CA LYS A 387 -1.17 -24.29 -24.75
C LYS A 387 -0.17 -24.75 -25.83
N PRO A 388 -0.06 -24.05 -26.98
CA PRO A 388 0.68 -24.53 -28.16
C PRO A 388 2.20 -24.69 -27.92
N GLU A 389 2.74 -24.05 -26.89
CA GLU A 389 4.12 -24.17 -26.47
C GLU A 389 4.44 -25.50 -25.74
N PHE A 390 3.44 -26.27 -25.30
CA PHE A 390 3.60 -27.58 -24.67
C PHE A 390 3.11 -28.72 -25.57
N VAL A 391 3.93 -29.75 -25.74
CA VAL A 391 3.52 -31.01 -26.39
C VAL A 391 3.35 -32.08 -25.33
N ILE A 392 2.16 -32.67 -25.27
CA ILE A 392 1.86 -33.79 -24.37
C ILE A 392 1.79 -35.12 -25.13
N HIS A 393 2.42 -36.15 -24.58
CA HIS A 393 2.34 -37.52 -25.08
C HIS A 393 1.92 -38.46 -23.95
N GLN A 394 0.95 -39.33 -24.23
CA GLN A 394 0.56 -40.40 -23.31
C GLN A 394 0.59 -41.72 -24.07
N ILE A 395 1.30 -42.70 -23.53
CA ILE A 395 1.29 -44.08 -24.03
C ILE A 395 -0.06 -44.69 -23.64
N PRO A 396 -0.85 -45.28 -24.56
CA PRO A 396 -2.20 -45.78 -24.25
C PRO A 396 -2.26 -46.79 -23.09
N GLU A 397 -1.19 -47.57 -22.93
CA GLU A 397 -1.04 -48.60 -21.90
C GLU A 397 -0.47 -48.05 -20.56
N SER A 398 -0.27 -46.72 -20.44
CA SER A 398 0.35 -46.10 -19.27
C SER A 398 -0.45 -44.90 -18.72
N PRO A 399 -0.55 -44.76 -17.38
CA PRO A 399 -1.03 -43.53 -16.75
C PRO A 399 0.01 -42.40 -16.77
N GLU A 400 1.26 -42.67 -17.17
CA GLU A 400 2.32 -41.65 -17.22
C GLU A 400 2.14 -40.71 -18.41
N LEU A 401 2.01 -39.41 -18.13
CA LEU A 401 2.08 -38.35 -19.14
C LEU A 401 3.53 -37.89 -19.32
N TYR A 402 3.97 -37.75 -20.56
CA TYR A 402 5.22 -37.10 -20.94
C TYR A 402 4.91 -35.72 -21.50
N VAL A 403 5.74 -34.74 -21.15
CA VAL A 403 5.62 -33.34 -21.59
C VAL A 403 6.96 -32.90 -22.16
N THR A 404 6.91 -32.12 -23.24
CA THR A 404 8.05 -31.37 -23.78
C THR A 404 7.59 -30.00 -24.28
N LEU A 405 8.52 -29.17 -24.71
CA LEU A 405 8.24 -27.83 -25.25
C LEU A 405 8.35 -27.84 -26.77
N PHE A 406 7.38 -27.23 -27.45
CA PHE A 406 7.42 -27.10 -28.91
C PHE A 406 8.45 -26.05 -29.33
N LYS A 407 9.65 -26.51 -29.69
CA LYS A 407 10.70 -25.65 -30.27
C LYS A 407 10.63 -25.72 -31.78
N ILE A 408 10.15 -24.63 -32.41
CA ILE A 408 10.35 -24.43 -33.85
C ILE A 408 11.87 -24.40 -34.10
N PRO A 409 12.41 -25.17 -35.05
CA PRO A 409 13.81 -25.05 -35.44
C PRO A 409 14.06 -23.64 -35.99
N THR A 410 14.78 -22.81 -35.25
CA THR A 410 15.40 -21.62 -35.83
C THR A 410 16.34 -22.09 -36.93
N GLN A 411 16.07 -21.69 -38.17
CA GLN A 411 17.03 -21.90 -39.25
C GLN A 411 18.33 -21.20 -38.85
N GLN A 412 19.40 -21.98 -38.71
CA GLN A 412 20.73 -21.41 -38.65
C GLN A 412 20.98 -20.80 -40.02
N ASN A 413 21.24 -19.49 -40.08
CA ASN A 413 21.71 -18.87 -41.31
C ASN A 413 23.05 -19.52 -41.67
N THR A 414 23.07 -20.30 -42.76
CA THR A 414 24.26 -20.97 -43.29
C THR A 414 24.96 -20.09 -44.34
N ASP A 415 25.08 -18.81 -44.00
CA ASP A 415 25.86 -17.78 -44.71
C ASP A 415 26.91 -17.29 -43.69
N ASP A 416 28.21 -17.29 -43.91
CA ASP A 416 29.00 -17.70 -45.08
C ASP A 416 30.20 -18.58 -44.67
N ASN A 417 30.68 -19.41 -45.58
CA ASN A 417 32.06 -19.92 -45.55
C ASN A 417 32.54 -20.19 -46.99
N PRO A 418 33.66 -19.57 -47.40
CA PRO A 418 34.84 -20.37 -47.81
C PRO A 418 36.04 -20.23 -46.86
#